data_AF-I2NTS2-F1
#
_entry.id   AF-I2NTS2-F1
#
_cell.length_a   1.000
_cell.length_b   1.000
_cell.length_c   1.000
_cell.angle_alpha   90.00
_cell.angle_beta   90.00
_cell.angle_gamma   90.00
#
_symmetry.space_group_name_H-M   'P 1'
#
loop_
_entity.id
_entity.type
_entity.pdbx_description
1 polymer ?
#
loop_
_entity_poly.entity_id
_entity_poly.type
_entity_poly.pdbx_seq_one_letter_code
_entity_poly.pdbx_strand_id
1 'polypeptide(L)'
;MKLNLSVKPLCLVLSLVFANVCVAEGIATGAMHKNGSAALGKESKAGENATALGDKAAAAGYKSVAAGYDSSASGLSASAFGSEAKAEALRTVAVGFRANAKGTILPSAAHRRLPVGSRWRSV
;
A
#
# COMPACT_ATOMS: atom_id res chain seq x y z
N MET A 1 -14.55 33.25 -43.20
CA MET A 1 -15.18 32.02 -42.68
C MET A 1 -14.51 31.67 -41.35
N LYS A 2 -15.17 31.93 -40.21
CA LYS A 2 -14.61 31.65 -38.87
C LYS A 2 -14.84 30.18 -38.54
N LEU A 3 -13.79 29.37 -38.62
CA LEU A 3 -13.82 27.96 -38.22
C LEU A 3 -13.89 27.90 -36.68
N ASN A 4 -15.08 27.67 -36.12
CA ASN A 4 -15.27 27.35 -34.71
C ASN A 4 -14.77 25.92 -34.46
N LEU A 5 -13.46 25.77 -34.37
CA LEU A 5 -12.81 24.51 -34.02
C LEU A 5 -13.06 24.27 -32.52
N SER A 6 -14.10 23.48 -32.22
CA SER A 6 -14.47 23.14 -30.85
C SER A 6 -13.26 22.47 -30.17
N VAL A 7 -12.73 23.09 -29.11
CA VAL A 7 -11.55 22.62 -28.37
C VAL A 7 -11.84 21.31 -27.60
N LYS A 8 -13.12 20.93 -27.50
CA LYS A 8 -13.61 19.75 -26.77
C LYS A 8 -13.02 18.41 -27.28
N PRO A 9 -13.08 18.08 -28.59
CA PRO A 9 -12.42 16.88 -29.12
C PRO A 9 -10.90 16.92 -28.98
N LEU A 10 -10.27 18.09 -29.13
CA LEU A 10 -8.81 18.24 -29.00
C LEU A 10 -8.34 17.91 -27.57
N CYS A 11 -9.10 18.35 -26.56
CA CYS A 11 -8.81 18.08 -25.15
C CYS A 11 -8.97 16.59 -24.79
N LEU A 12 -9.93 15.90 -25.42
CA LEU A 12 -10.17 14.47 -25.20
C LEU A 12 -9.11 13.58 -25.87
N VAL A 13 -8.57 13.99 -27.01
CA VAL A 13 -7.44 13.30 -27.66
C VAL A 13 -6.15 13.55 -26.88
N LEU A 14 -5.95 14.77 -26.40
CA LEU A 14 -4.78 15.12 -25.59
C LEU A 14 -4.73 14.33 -24.28
N SER A 15 -5.88 14.15 -23.60
CA SER A 15 -5.95 13.33 -22.37
C SER A 15 -5.70 11.84 -22.63
N LEU A 16 -6.12 11.29 -23.79
CA LEU A 16 -5.77 9.92 -24.19
C LEU A 16 -4.26 9.76 -24.44
N VAL A 17 -3.60 10.76 -25.03
CA VAL A 17 -2.16 10.74 -25.30
C VAL A 17 -1.35 10.80 -24.00
N PHE A 18 -1.76 11.63 -23.05
CA PHE A 18 -1.09 11.70 -21.73
C PHE A 18 -1.42 10.52 -20.81
N ALA A 19 -2.59 9.89 -20.96
CA ALA A 19 -2.91 8.64 -20.28
C ALA A 19 -2.06 7.46 -20.79
N ASN A 20 -1.70 7.46 -22.09
CA ASN A 20 -0.83 6.45 -22.69
C ASN A 20 0.68 6.69 -22.44
N VAL A 21 1.09 7.90 -22.05
CA VAL A 21 2.49 8.23 -21.71
C VAL A 21 2.96 7.58 -20.40
N CYS A 22 2.06 6.96 -19.63
CA CYS A 22 2.45 6.19 -18.44
C CYS A 22 2.82 4.72 -18.75
N VAL A 23 2.62 4.25 -19.99
CA VAL A 23 2.61 2.81 -20.32
C VAL A 23 3.52 2.48 -21.52
N ALA A 24 4.79 2.86 -21.47
CA ALA A 24 5.91 2.35 -22.28
C ALA A 24 7.14 3.19 -21.86
N GLU A 25 8.28 2.70 -21.40
CA GLU A 25 8.99 1.45 -21.58
C GLU A 25 9.81 1.24 -20.28
N GLY A 26 9.72 0.09 -19.60
CA GLY A 26 10.77 -0.39 -18.68
C GLY A 26 11.28 0.50 -17.53
N ILE A 27 10.71 1.68 -17.28
CA ILE A 27 11.14 2.62 -16.25
C ILE A 27 10.01 2.70 -15.22
N ALA A 28 10.34 2.59 -13.93
CA ALA A 28 9.39 2.61 -12.83
C ALA A 28 8.57 3.93 -12.82
N THR A 29 7.42 3.94 -13.50
CA THR A 29 6.51 5.09 -13.48
C THR A 29 5.77 5.10 -12.16
N GLY A 30 6.23 5.96 -11.25
CA GLY A 30 5.55 6.30 -10.01
C GLY A 30 4.17 6.85 -10.27
N ALA A 31 3.14 6.01 -10.32
CA ALA A 31 1.76 6.49 -10.44
C ALA A 31 1.35 7.13 -9.10
N MET A 32 1.35 8.47 -9.03
CA MET A 32 0.79 9.22 -7.91
C MET A 32 -0.72 9.41 -8.15
N HIS A 33 -1.54 8.67 -7.41
CA HIS A 33 -3.00 8.78 -7.49
C HIS A 33 -3.50 9.99 -6.67
N LYS A 34 -4.62 10.60 -7.07
CA LYS A 34 -5.22 11.78 -6.40
C LYS A 34 -5.56 11.56 -4.91
N ASN A 35 -5.60 10.30 -4.46
CA ASN A 35 -5.81 9.89 -3.08
C ASN A 35 -4.48 9.57 -2.36
N GLY A 36 -3.38 10.27 -2.68
CA GLY A 36 -2.11 10.16 -1.96
C GLY A 36 -1.41 8.80 -2.05
N SER A 37 -1.73 7.98 -3.05
CA SER A 37 -1.07 6.67 -3.24
C SER A 37 0.03 6.73 -4.30
N ALA A 38 1.08 5.93 -4.09
CA ALA A 38 2.25 5.88 -4.94
C ALA A 38 2.61 4.43 -5.27
N ALA A 39 2.70 4.09 -6.56
CA ALA A 39 3.16 2.77 -7.02
C ALA A 39 4.41 2.93 -7.88
N LEU A 40 5.55 2.46 -7.37
CA LEU A 40 6.87 2.58 -7.97
C LEU A 40 7.44 1.19 -8.27
N GLY A 41 7.45 0.77 -9.53
CA GLY A 41 7.99 -0.51 -9.95
C GLY A 41 7.13 -1.17 -11.00
N LYS A 42 7.74 -2.06 -11.79
CA LYS A 42 7.01 -2.80 -12.81
C LYS A 42 5.96 -3.68 -12.13
N GLU A 43 4.72 -3.63 -12.64
CA GLU A 43 3.56 -4.35 -12.09
C GLU A 43 3.20 -4.02 -10.63
N SER A 44 3.72 -2.92 -10.07
CA SER A 44 3.39 -2.48 -8.71
C SER A 44 1.94 -1.98 -8.62
N LYS A 45 1.29 -2.20 -7.47
CA LYS A 45 -0.10 -1.82 -7.21
C LYS A 45 -0.22 -1.17 -5.85
N ALA A 46 -0.66 0.09 -5.82
CA ALA A 46 -0.98 0.81 -4.60
C ALA A 46 -2.49 1.04 -4.49
N GLY A 47 -3.05 0.65 -3.34
CA GLY A 47 -4.42 0.98 -2.92
C GLY A 47 -4.56 2.43 -2.50
N GLU A 48 -5.64 2.78 -1.81
CA GLU A 48 -5.90 4.16 -1.40
C GLU A 48 -4.98 4.62 -0.26
N ASN A 49 -4.38 5.80 -0.42
CA ASN A 49 -3.33 6.35 0.48
C ASN A 49 -2.16 5.38 0.73
N ALA A 50 -1.93 4.41 -0.15
CA ALA A 50 -0.94 3.37 0.04
C ALA A 50 0.32 3.61 -0.82
N THR A 51 1.45 3.03 -0.40
CA THR A 51 2.72 3.14 -1.12
C THR A 51 3.25 1.76 -1.46
N ALA A 52 3.34 1.43 -2.75
CA ALA A 52 3.98 0.24 -3.26
C ALA A 52 5.32 0.61 -3.93
N LEU A 53 6.42 -0.03 -3.53
CA LEU A 53 7.76 0.23 -4.02
C LEU A 53 8.48 -1.10 -4.30
N GLY A 54 8.77 -1.39 -5.56
CA GLY A 54 9.39 -2.62 -6.01
C GLY A 54 8.63 -3.27 -7.16
N ASP A 55 9.33 -4.13 -7.91
CA ASP A 55 8.70 -4.97 -8.93
C ASP A 55 7.68 -5.92 -8.26
N LYS A 56 6.45 -5.94 -8.78
CA LYS A 56 5.30 -6.70 -8.24
C LYS A 56 4.88 -6.36 -6.81
N ALA A 57 5.33 -5.23 -6.25
CA ALA A 57 4.91 -4.80 -4.92
C ALA A 57 3.40 -4.47 -4.89
N ALA A 58 2.68 -4.96 -3.88
CA ALA A 58 1.24 -4.82 -3.72
C ALA A 58 0.87 -4.23 -2.34
N ALA A 59 0.59 -2.92 -2.30
CA ALA A 59 0.10 -2.24 -1.11
C ALA A 59 -1.44 -2.12 -1.17
N ALA A 60 -2.16 -3.23 -0.98
CA ALA A 60 -3.61 -3.31 -1.16
C ALA A 60 -4.42 -2.70 0.01
N GLY A 61 -3.84 -2.60 1.22
CA GLY A 61 -4.53 -2.05 2.38
C GLY A 61 -4.62 -0.52 2.37
N TYR A 62 -5.66 0.04 3.00
CA TYR A 62 -5.78 1.50 3.19
C TYR A 62 -4.62 2.02 4.05
N LYS A 63 -3.91 3.06 3.58
CA LYS A 63 -2.69 3.58 4.22
C LYS A 63 -1.58 2.53 4.42
N SER A 64 -1.53 1.52 3.57
CA SER A 64 -0.51 0.46 3.67
C SER A 64 0.77 0.82 2.93
N VAL A 65 1.88 0.17 3.28
CA VAL A 65 3.17 0.34 2.61
C VAL A 65 3.72 -1.04 2.25
N ALA A 66 4.03 -1.28 0.98
CA ALA A 66 4.72 -2.49 0.52
C ALA A 66 6.01 -2.08 -0.18
N ALA A 67 7.16 -2.48 0.33
CA ALA A 67 8.46 -2.12 -0.20
C ALA A 67 9.35 -3.37 -0.35
N GLY A 68 9.64 -3.76 -1.58
CA GLY A 68 10.44 -4.94 -1.94
C GLY A 68 9.85 -5.68 -3.14
N TYR A 69 10.66 -6.52 -3.77
CA TYR A 69 10.23 -7.43 -4.85
C TYR A 69 9.12 -8.36 -4.33
N ASP A 70 7.98 -8.40 -5.00
CA ASP A 70 6.82 -9.25 -4.63
C ASP A 70 6.34 -9.08 -3.17
N SER A 71 6.55 -7.89 -2.60
CA SER A 71 6.06 -7.54 -1.26
C SER A 71 4.56 -7.28 -1.26
N SER A 72 3.85 -7.66 -0.20
CA SER A 72 2.39 -7.53 -0.10
C SER A 72 1.96 -6.98 1.27
N ALA A 73 1.34 -5.80 1.29
CA ALA A 73 0.70 -5.22 2.46
C ALA A 73 -0.81 -5.13 2.24
N SER A 74 -1.56 -6.14 2.69
CA SER A 74 -3.02 -6.21 2.52
C SER A 74 -3.79 -5.74 3.74
N GLY A 75 -3.16 -5.67 4.92
CA GLY A 75 -3.79 -5.14 6.12
C GLY A 75 -3.98 -3.62 6.09
N LEU A 76 -5.05 -3.11 6.74
CA LEU A 76 -5.24 -1.68 6.96
C LEU A 76 -4.08 -1.11 7.78
N SER A 77 -3.43 -0.07 7.26
CA SER A 77 -2.24 0.54 7.85
C SER A 77 -1.13 -0.48 8.14
N ALA A 78 -1.02 -1.52 7.31
CA ALA A 78 0.04 -2.52 7.40
C ALA A 78 1.26 -2.10 6.58
N SER A 79 2.45 -2.53 7.03
CA SER A 79 3.70 -2.21 6.36
C SER A 79 4.51 -3.47 6.11
N ALA A 80 4.80 -3.79 4.86
CA ALA A 80 5.65 -4.89 4.43
C ALA A 80 6.96 -4.34 3.84
N PHE A 81 8.09 -4.68 4.44
CA PHE A 81 9.43 -4.27 4.01
C PHE A 81 10.30 -5.51 3.78
N GLY A 82 10.76 -5.73 2.55
CA GLY A 82 11.57 -6.88 2.16
C GLY A 82 11.00 -7.63 0.96
N SER A 83 11.86 -8.37 0.26
CA SER A 83 11.43 -9.22 -0.85
C SER A 83 10.52 -10.33 -0.31
N GLU A 84 9.36 -10.53 -0.95
CA GLU A 84 8.31 -11.50 -0.56
C GLU A 84 7.72 -11.27 0.84
N ALA A 85 7.90 -10.10 1.45
CA ALA A 85 7.33 -9.78 2.76
C ALA A 85 5.80 -9.63 2.68
N LYS A 86 5.07 -10.20 3.65
CA LYS A 86 3.61 -10.21 3.70
C LYS A 86 3.11 -9.64 5.03
N ALA A 87 2.44 -8.49 4.98
CA ALA A 87 1.75 -7.88 6.11
C ALA A 87 0.23 -7.97 5.88
N GLU A 88 -0.37 -9.06 6.39
CA GLU A 88 -1.77 -9.40 6.11
C GLU A 88 -2.75 -8.85 7.16
N ALA A 89 -2.26 -8.54 8.36
CA ALA A 89 -3.10 -8.12 9.47
C ALA A 89 -3.14 -6.59 9.67
N LEU A 90 -4.21 -6.12 10.31
CA LEU A 90 -4.45 -4.69 10.58
C LEU A 90 -3.33 -4.11 11.47
N ARG A 91 -2.76 -2.98 11.06
CA ARG A 91 -1.70 -2.24 11.76
C ARG A 91 -0.45 -3.08 12.07
N THR A 92 -0.13 -4.03 11.20
CA THR A 92 1.06 -4.89 11.38
C THR A 92 2.25 -4.43 10.57
N VAL A 93 3.44 -4.87 10.98
CA VAL A 93 4.69 -4.62 10.25
C VAL A 93 5.39 -5.96 10.01
N ALA A 94 5.66 -6.28 8.75
CA ALA A 94 6.48 -7.40 8.34
C ALA A 94 7.80 -6.85 7.78
N VAL A 95 8.94 -7.19 8.40
CA VAL A 95 10.27 -6.74 7.94
C VAL A 95 11.18 -7.94 7.72
N GLY A 96 11.76 -8.04 6.53
CA GLY A 96 12.72 -9.08 6.14
C GLY A 96 12.29 -9.88 4.90
N PHE A 97 13.21 -10.69 4.38
CA PHE A 97 12.94 -11.61 3.29
C PHE A 97 11.90 -12.65 3.71
N ARG A 98 10.78 -12.75 2.99
CA ARG A 98 9.67 -13.69 3.27
C ARG A 98 9.05 -13.53 4.68
N ALA A 99 9.20 -12.36 5.30
CA ALA A 99 8.59 -12.08 6.59
C ALA A 99 7.06 -12.13 6.48
N ASN A 100 6.36 -12.72 7.46
CA ASN A 100 4.91 -12.86 7.41
C ASN A 100 4.27 -12.39 8.74
N ALA A 101 3.57 -11.27 8.69
CA ALA A 101 2.85 -10.70 9.82
C ALA A 101 1.33 -10.90 9.65
N LYS A 102 0.81 -11.95 10.29
CA LYS A 102 -0.63 -12.26 10.39
C LYS A 102 -1.23 -11.92 11.75
N GLY A 103 -0.46 -11.32 12.65
CA GLY A 103 -0.86 -11.04 14.02
C GLY A 103 -2.02 -10.05 14.06
N THR A 104 -3.23 -10.51 14.40
CA THR A 104 -4.37 -9.60 14.60
C THR A 104 -4.14 -8.81 15.88
N ILE A 105 -3.84 -7.53 15.76
CA ILE A 105 -3.82 -6.65 16.93
C ILE A 105 -5.27 -6.30 17.26
N LEU A 106 -5.92 -7.10 18.11
CA LEU A 106 -7.19 -6.72 18.72
C LEU A 106 -6.92 -5.56 19.69
N PRO A 107 -7.50 -4.36 19.49
CA PRO A 107 -7.21 -3.21 20.34
C PRO A 107 -7.79 -3.28 21.78
N SER A 108 -8.30 -4.41 22.29
CA SER A 108 -8.97 -4.42 23.61
C SER A 108 -9.21 -5.78 24.30
N ALA A 109 -8.33 -6.78 24.18
CA ALA A 109 -8.57 -8.05 24.89
C ALA A 109 -7.48 -8.51 25.89
N ALA A 110 -6.30 -7.89 25.94
CA ALA A 110 -5.18 -8.39 26.75
C ALA A 110 -4.53 -7.37 27.70
N HIS A 111 -5.24 -6.30 28.06
CA HIS A 111 -4.86 -5.49 29.23
C HIS A 111 -6.01 -5.37 30.23
N ARG A 112 -6.68 -6.50 30.53
CA ARG A 112 -7.22 -6.66 31.87
C ARG A 112 -6.01 -6.79 32.78
N ARG A 113 -5.56 -5.65 33.33
CA ARG A 113 -4.65 -5.63 34.48
C ARG A 113 -5.19 -6.65 35.46
N LEU A 114 -4.48 -7.75 35.69
CA LEU A 114 -4.70 -8.50 36.91
C LEU A 114 -4.40 -7.50 38.03
N PRO A 115 -5.32 -7.25 38.97
CA PRO A 115 -5.08 -6.33 40.06
C PRO A 115 -3.81 -6.77 40.78
N VAL A 116 -2.86 -5.84 40.93
CA VAL A 116 -1.70 -6.01 41.81
C VAL A 116 -2.29 -6.19 43.22
N GLY A 117 -2.30 -7.41 43.74
CA GLY A 117 -2.89 -7.68 45.05
C GLY A 117 -3.62 -9.01 45.20
N SER A 118 -2.93 -10.13 44.97
CA SER A 118 -3.30 -11.40 45.62
C SER A 118 -2.13 -11.88 46.48
N ARG A 119 -2.00 -11.20 47.62
CA ARG A 119 -1.56 -11.69 48.93
C ARG A 119 -0.90 -13.08 48.91
N TRP A 120 0.43 -13.09 49.11
CA TRP A 120 1.16 -14.25 49.60
C TRP A 120 0.44 -14.81 50.83
N ARG A 121 -0.04 -16.05 50.73
CA ARG A 121 -0.42 -16.85 51.90
C ARG A 121 0.39 -18.13 51.83
N SER A 122 1.56 -18.10 52.46
CA SER A 122 2.28 -19.31 52.84
C SER A 122 1.41 -20.06 53.85
N VAL A 123 1.07 -21.30 53.52
CA VAL A 123 0.86 -22.39 54.47
C VAL A 123 1.65 -23.58 53.95
#